data_AF-A0A914V9J7-F1
#
_entry.id   AF-A0A914V9J7-F1
#
_cell.length_a   1.000
_cell.length_b   1.000
_cell.length_c   1.000
_cell.angle_alpha   90.00
_cell.angle_beta   90.00
_cell.angle_gamma   90.00
#
_symmetry.space_group_name_H-M   'P 1'
#
loop_
_entity.id
_entity.type
_entity.pdbx_description
1 polymer ?
#
loop_
_entity_poly.entity_id
_entity_poly.type
_entity_poly.pdbx_seq_one_letter_code
_entity_poly.pdbx_strand_id
1 'polypeptide(L)'
;MGYIRSRSYVITLSETCESRRGPLVFVFGWAGSKDSHIAKYSKIYEDNGLTTIRYVTPIRWLEGGVPGPDLSRPLLTAFEELQAAEREIIFHLFSMNGCIMFSSLWQALEQTPNGSKIKNQLKGIVFDSCPSHVTPWATANAVVQVKAPEEPQVAQSLRSTVLFGALFIKHVSNYIQSFWQPKVYEQNTLYYR
;
A
#
# COMPACT_ATOMS: atom_id res chain seq x y z
N MET A 1 -12.39 19.23 14.20
CA MET A 1 -12.04 17.85 13.80
C MET A 1 -10.82 17.39 14.56
N GLY A 2 -10.88 16.25 15.27
CA GLY A 2 -9.73 15.71 16.02
C GLY A 2 -8.82 14.85 15.13
N TYR A 3 -7.51 14.94 15.31
CA TYR A 3 -6.55 14.10 14.59
C TYR A 3 -5.59 13.39 15.55
N ILE A 4 -5.31 12.11 15.26
CA ILE A 4 -4.26 11.33 15.93
C ILE A 4 -3.16 11.11 14.90
N ARG A 5 -1.94 11.56 15.22
CA ARG A 5 -0.80 11.48 14.31
C ARG A 5 0.23 10.51 14.89
N SER A 6 0.40 9.38 14.21
CA SER A 6 1.51 8.46 14.44
C SER A 6 2.68 8.82 13.51
N ARG A 7 3.86 8.25 13.74
CA ARG A 7 5.02 8.41 12.83
C ARG A 7 4.73 7.89 11.41
N SER A 8 3.81 6.95 11.26
CA SER A 8 3.56 6.23 10.00
C SER A 8 2.18 6.50 9.38
N TYR A 9 1.23 7.07 10.13
CA TYR A 9 -0.14 7.26 9.67
C TYR A 9 -0.83 8.46 10.34
N VAL A 10 -1.86 8.96 9.67
CA VAL A 10 -2.70 10.05 10.18
C VAL A 10 -4.15 9.56 10.23
N ILE A 11 -4.74 9.65 11.42
CA ILE A 11 -6.16 9.34 11.65
C ILE A 11 -6.90 10.67 11.74
N THR A 12 -7.92 10.85 10.90
CA THR A 12 -8.88 11.94 11.03
C THR A 12 -10.17 11.37 11.63
N LEU A 13 -10.47 11.75 12.87
CA LEU A 13 -11.71 11.35 13.52
C LEU A 13 -12.82 12.34 13.15
N SER A 14 -13.96 11.81 12.71
CA SER A 14 -15.17 12.60 12.60
C SER A 14 -15.69 12.94 14.01
N GLU A 15 -16.22 14.16 14.19
CA GLU A 15 -16.57 14.72 15.51
C GLU A 15 -17.92 14.24 16.04
N THR A 16 -18.75 13.63 15.19
CA THR A 16 -20.07 13.16 15.60
C THR A 16 -19.97 11.88 16.44
N CYS A 17 -20.77 11.76 17.50
CA CYS A 17 -20.73 10.60 18.40
C CYS A 17 -21.09 9.28 17.67
N GLU A 18 -21.95 9.35 16.64
CA GLU A 18 -22.26 8.24 15.74
C GLU A 18 -21.05 7.83 14.88
N SER A 19 -20.18 8.76 14.47
CA SER A 19 -19.05 8.45 13.60
C SER A 19 -17.88 7.76 14.31
N ARG A 20 -17.78 7.85 15.64
CA ARG A 20 -16.86 7.01 16.42
C ARG A 20 -17.20 5.52 16.31
N ARG A 21 -18.44 5.16 15.98
CA ARG A 21 -18.88 3.79 15.65
C ARG A 21 -19.19 3.58 14.16
N GLY A 22 -19.25 4.64 13.36
CA GLY A 22 -19.53 4.60 11.93
C GLY A 22 -18.40 3.98 11.08
N PRO A 23 -18.54 3.91 9.75
CA PRO A 23 -17.57 3.25 8.90
C PRO A 23 -16.16 3.87 8.95
N LEU A 24 -15.15 3.02 8.74
CA LEU A 24 -13.73 3.36 8.62
C LEU A 24 -13.30 3.30 7.16
N VAL A 25 -12.67 4.37 6.69
CA VAL A 25 -12.09 4.42 5.34
C VAL A 25 -10.57 4.50 5.42
N PHE A 26 -9.91 3.45 4.93
CA PHE A 26 -8.45 3.40 4.82
C PHE A 26 -8.03 3.89 3.44
N VAL A 27 -7.27 4.98 3.39
CA VAL A 27 -6.77 5.58 2.16
C VAL A 27 -5.26 5.34 2.06
N PHE A 28 -4.86 4.47 1.13
CA PHE A 28 -3.46 4.08 0.93
C PHE A 28 -2.84 4.81 -0.25
N GLY A 29 -1.75 5.53 0.01
CA GLY A 29 -1.08 6.37 -0.98
C GLY A 29 -0.29 5.62 -2.05
N TRP A 30 -0.02 6.33 -3.15
CA TRP A 30 0.86 5.86 -4.22
C TRP A 30 2.35 6.03 -3.86
N ALA A 31 3.23 5.54 -4.72
CA ALA A 31 4.68 5.64 -4.53
C ALA A 31 5.14 7.10 -4.54
N GLY A 32 5.86 7.54 -3.50
CA GLY A 32 6.34 8.92 -3.37
C GLY A 32 5.28 9.93 -2.91
N SER A 33 4.07 9.47 -2.60
CA SER A 33 3.03 10.33 -2.04
C SER A 33 3.44 10.89 -0.67
N LYS A 34 2.90 12.06 -0.33
CA LYS A 34 2.96 12.66 1.00
C LYS A 34 1.54 12.67 1.56
N ASP A 35 1.42 12.69 2.89
CA ASP A 35 0.10 12.77 3.54
C ASP A 35 -0.74 13.94 3.01
N SER A 36 -0.13 15.09 2.72
CA SER A 36 -0.79 16.25 2.13
C SER A 36 -1.39 15.97 0.75
N HIS A 37 -0.78 15.09 -0.05
CA HIS A 37 -1.31 14.71 -1.36
C HIS A 37 -2.56 13.83 -1.23
N ILE A 38 -2.63 13.02 -0.16
CA ILE A 38 -3.73 12.08 0.11
C ILE A 38 -4.87 12.78 0.86
N ALA A 39 -4.57 13.80 1.66
CA ALA A 39 -5.52 14.57 2.46
C ALA A 39 -6.75 15.05 1.69
N LYS A 40 -6.56 15.53 0.45
CA LYS A 40 -7.67 15.99 -0.40
C LYS A 40 -8.64 14.88 -0.79
N TYR A 41 -8.17 13.63 -0.86
CA TYR A 41 -9.01 12.47 -1.19
C TYR A 41 -9.70 11.94 0.07
N SER A 42 -9.01 11.91 1.22
CA SER A 42 -9.67 11.55 2.47
C SER A 42 -10.77 12.54 2.83
N LYS A 43 -10.58 13.82 2.49
CA LYS A 43 -11.58 14.87 2.68
C LYS A 43 -12.94 14.55 2.06
N ILE A 44 -12.98 13.84 0.93
CA ILE A 44 -14.23 13.42 0.28
C ILE A 44 -15.07 12.55 1.24
N TYR A 45 -14.44 11.64 1.98
CA TYR A 45 -15.11 10.80 2.96
C TYR A 45 -15.41 11.54 4.26
N GLU A 46 -14.46 12.37 4.72
CA GLU A 46 -14.58 13.20 5.93
C GLU A 46 -15.75 14.19 5.84
N ASP A 47 -15.93 14.83 4.68
CA ASP A 47 -17.04 15.76 4.41
C ASP A 47 -18.40 15.04 4.40
N ASN A 48 -18.40 13.71 4.24
CA ASN A 48 -19.58 12.84 4.40
C ASN A 48 -19.67 12.22 5.82
N GLY A 49 -18.91 12.75 6.78
CA GLY A 49 -18.96 12.35 8.18
C GLY A 49 -18.24 11.04 8.52
N LEU A 50 -17.52 10.44 7.56
CA LEU A 50 -16.80 9.18 7.75
C LEU A 50 -15.46 9.40 8.44
N THR A 51 -15.01 8.40 9.20
CA THR A 51 -13.67 8.40 9.81
C THR A 51 -12.66 7.88 8.80
N THR A 52 -11.54 8.57 8.63
CA THR A 52 -10.52 8.19 7.65
C THR A 52 -9.17 7.91 8.31
N ILE A 53 -8.43 6.99 7.69
CA ILE A 53 -7.05 6.65 8.06
C ILE A 53 -6.23 6.77 6.79
N ARG A 54 -5.27 7.69 6.81
CA ARG A 54 -4.34 7.88 5.69
C ARG A 54 -3.02 7.21 6.00
N TYR A 55 -2.56 6.40 5.05
CA TYR A 55 -1.29 5.68 5.15
C TYR A 55 -0.46 5.88 3.88
N VAL A 56 0.77 6.36 4.05
CA VAL A 56 1.75 6.45 2.97
C VAL A 56 2.63 5.21 3.02
N THR A 57 2.47 4.33 2.04
CA THR A 57 3.23 3.08 2.00
C THR A 57 4.70 3.33 1.61
N PRO A 58 5.67 2.80 2.37
CA PRO A 58 7.08 2.87 2.01
C PRO A 58 7.38 2.26 0.63
N ILE A 59 8.17 2.95 -0.19
CA ILE A 59 8.44 2.59 -1.59
C ILE A 59 9.52 1.51 -1.78
N ARG A 60 10.24 1.12 -0.72
CA ARG A 60 11.42 0.23 -0.79
C ARG A 60 11.15 -1.13 -1.44
N TRP A 61 9.90 -1.57 -1.47
CA TRP A 61 9.51 -2.87 -2.02
C TRP A 61 9.44 -2.87 -3.56
N LEU A 62 9.30 -1.70 -4.16
CA LEU A 62 9.27 -1.55 -5.62
C LEU A 62 10.62 -1.88 -6.29
N GLU A 63 11.69 -2.03 -5.50
CA GLU A 63 13.03 -2.44 -5.96
C GLU A 63 13.19 -3.96 -6.11
N GLY A 64 12.06 -4.68 -6.19
CA GLY A 64 12.06 -6.13 -6.33
C GLY A 64 12.04 -6.87 -5.00
N GLY A 65 11.61 -6.25 -3.90
CA GLY A 65 11.27 -6.97 -2.68
C GLY A 65 9.78 -7.32 -2.66
N VAL A 66 9.42 -8.54 -2.30
CA VAL A 66 8.02 -8.85 -1.99
C VAL A 66 7.79 -8.55 -0.50
N PRO A 67 6.94 -7.58 -0.14
CA PRO A 67 6.73 -7.24 1.26
C PRO A 67 6.05 -8.39 1.98
N GLY A 68 6.58 -8.70 3.15
CA GLY A 68 5.94 -9.58 4.12
C GLY A 68 4.81 -8.89 4.89
N PRO A 69 4.17 -9.61 5.82
CA PRO A 69 3.13 -9.07 6.71
C PRO A 69 3.66 -7.93 7.61
N ASP A 70 4.97 -7.86 7.87
CA ASP A 70 5.55 -6.82 8.73
C ASP A 70 5.36 -5.39 8.20
N LEU A 71 5.19 -5.22 6.89
CA LEU A 71 4.94 -3.91 6.30
C LEU A 71 3.65 -3.27 6.86
N SER A 72 2.65 -4.08 7.22
CA SER A 72 1.37 -3.60 7.75
C SER A 72 1.30 -3.51 9.27
N ARG A 73 2.40 -3.81 9.98
CA ARG A 73 2.42 -3.77 11.44
C ARG A 73 1.93 -2.44 12.04
N PRO A 74 2.29 -1.25 11.49
CA PRO A 74 1.74 0.01 12.00
C PRO A 74 0.22 0.11 11.82
N LEU A 75 -0.33 -0.49 10.77
CA LEU A 75 -1.77 -0.49 10.52
C LEU A 75 -2.49 -1.41 11.52
N LEU A 76 -1.96 -2.59 11.85
CA LEU A 76 -2.60 -3.47 12.83
C LEU A 76 -2.85 -2.76 14.17
N THR A 77 -1.89 -1.96 14.64
CA THR A 77 -2.07 -1.12 15.84
C THR A 77 -3.22 -0.11 15.66
N ALA A 78 -3.33 0.52 14.49
CA ALA A 78 -4.45 1.44 14.20
C ALA A 78 -5.81 0.72 14.18
N PHE A 79 -5.88 -0.55 13.73
CA PHE A 79 -7.11 -1.34 13.75
C PHE A 79 -7.57 -1.63 15.19
N GLU A 80 -6.64 -1.89 16.10
CA GLU A 80 -6.93 -2.10 17.52
C GLU A 80 -7.41 -0.80 18.19
N GLU A 81 -6.68 0.31 18.00
CA GLU A 81 -7.01 1.62 18.57
C GLU A 81 -8.39 2.13 18.14
N LEU A 82 -8.81 1.79 16.91
CA LEU A 82 -10.07 2.24 16.33
C LEU A 82 -11.20 1.22 16.44
N GLN A 83 -10.97 0.10 17.12
CA GLN A 83 -11.93 -1.01 17.25
C GLN A 83 -12.49 -1.44 15.89
N ALA A 84 -11.62 -1.53 14.88
CA ALA A 84 -12.01 -1.79 13.50
C ALA A 84 -12.80 -3.09 13.31
N ALA A 85 -12.64 -4.06 14.22
CA ALA A 85 -13.41 -5.29 14.24
C ALA A 85 -14.93 -5.10 14.47
N GLU A 86 -15.36 -3.93 14.94
CA GLU A 86 -16.75 -3.58 15.27
C GLU A 86 -17.35 -2.57 14.30
N ARG A 87 -16.61 -2.18 13.26
CA ARG A 87 -16.96 -1.09 12.35
C ARG A 87 -16.84 -1.56 10.93
N GLU A 88 -17.71 -1.07 10.05
CA GLU A 88 -17.61 -1.34 8.62
C GLU A 88 -16.34 -0.73 8.04
N ILE A 89 -15.67 -1.45 7.13
CA ILE A 89 -14.38 -1.04 6.58
C ILE A 89 -14.46 -0.87 5.07
N ILE A 90 -13.90 0.23 4.57
CA ILE A 90 -13.71 0.51 3.15
C ILE A 90 -12.22 0.80 2.93
N PHE A 91 -11.66 0.29 1.83
CA PHE A 91 -10.32 0.66 1.39
C PHE A 91 -10.38 1.50 0.12
N HIS A 92 -9.59 2.57 0.06
CA HIS A 92 -9.28 3.31 -1.16
C HIS A 92 -7.80 3.16 -1.45
N LEU A 93 -7.50 2.43 -2.53
CA LEU A 93 -6.16 2.01 -2.88
C LEU A 93 -5.66 2.83 -4.06
N PHE A 94 -4.64 3.65 -3.85
CA PHE A 94 -3.97 4.36 -4.95
C PHE A 94 -2.81 3.56 -5.51
N SER A 95 -2.79 3.43 -6.83
CA SER A 95 -1.68 2.86 -7.58
C SER A 95 -1.32 1.44 -7.14
N MET A 96 -0.17 0.96 -7.62
CA MET A 96 0.38 -0.32 -7.23
C MET A 96 0.78 -0.36 -5.75
N ASN A 97 1.29 0.76 -5.23
CA ASN A 97 1.79 0.85 -3.86
C ASN A 97 0.67 0.68 -2.80
N GLY A 98 -0.52 1.22 -3.08
CA GLY A 98 -1.70 1.01 -2.23
C GLY A 98 -2.16 -0.45 -2.24
N CYS A 99 -2.18 -1.10 -3.40
CA CYS A 99 -2.55 -2.52 -3.50
C CYS A 99 -1.53 -3.45 -2.83
N ILE A 100 -0.23 -3.15 -2.92
CA ILE A 100 0.82 -3.88 -2.20
C ILE A 100 0.62 -3.79 -0.69
N MET A 101 0.28 -2.59 -0.20
CA MET A 101 -0.02 -2.39 1.22
C MET A 101 -1.24 -3.19 1.66
N PHE A 102 -2.31 -3.17 0.86
CA PHE A 102 -3.50 -3.97 1.12
C PHE A 102 -3.19 -5.47 1.15
N SER A 103 -2.44 -5.99 0.17
CA SER A 103 -2.04 -7.41 0.14
C SER A 103 -1.21 -7.82 1.36
N SER A 104 -0.25 -6.99 1.75
CA SER A 104 0.56 -7.21 2.96
C SER A 104 -0.30 -7.19 4.23
N LEU A 105 -1.22 -6.22 4.34
CA LEU A 105 -2.17 -6.14 5.44
C LEU A 105 -3.08 -7.37 5.50
N TRP A 106 -3.57 -7.83 4.36
CA TRP A 106 -4.45 -9.00 4.29
C TRP A 106 -3.76 -10.26 4.81
N GLN A 107 -2.49 -10.46 4.46
CA GLN A 107 -1.67 -11.56 4.98
C GLN A 107 -1.41 -11.41 6.49
N ALA A 108 -1.14 -10.20 6.96
CA ALA A 108 -0.93 -9.97 8.39
C ALA A 108 -2.21 -10.23 9.21
N LEU A 109 -3.37 -9.89 8.67
CA LEU A 109 -4.67 -10.20 9.29
C LEU A 109 -4.91 -11.71 9.34
N GLU A 110 -4.48 -12.50 8.36
CA GLU A 110 -4.58 -13.96 8.43
C GLU A 110 -3.78 -14.58 9.57
N GLN A 111 -2.71 -13.91 9.99
CA GLN A 111 -1.83 -14.34 11.09
C GLN A 111 -2.23 -13.73 12.44
N THR A 112 -3.23 -12.85 12.47
CA THR A 112 -3.68 -12.15 13.68
C THR A 112 -4.92 -12.84 14.27
N PRO A 113 -4.97 -13.13 15.59
CA PRO A 113 -6.11 -13.84 16.20
C PRO A 113 -7.50 -13.25 15.89
N ASN A 114 -7.62 -11.92 15.83
CA ASN A 114 -8.88 -11.22 15.51
C ASN A 114 -9.01 -10.82 14.04
N GLY A 115 -8.08 -11.22 13.18
CA GLY A 115 -8.02 -10.74 11.80
C GLY A 115 -9.18 -11.24 10.94
N SER A 116 -9.73 -12.43 11.18
CA SER A 116 -10.94 -12.92 10.49
C SER A 116 -12.15 -12.00 10.73
N LYS A 117 -12.32 -11.55 11.98
CA LYS A 117 -13.39 -10.60 12.35
C LYS A 117 -13.23 -9.27 11.61
N ILE A 118 -12.01 -8.76 11.53
CA ILE A 118 -11.69 -7.53 10.78
C ILE A 118 -11.97 -7.71 9.28
N LYS A 119 -11.53 -8.82 8.68
CA LYS A 119 -11.76 -9.13 7.26
C LYS A 119 -13.24 -9.19 6.93
N ASN A 120 -14.07 -9.72 7.83
CA ASN A 120 -15.53 -9.79 7.68
C ASN A 120 -16.22 -8.41 7.72
N GLN A 121 -15.54 -7.38 8.23
CA GLN A 121 -16.07 -6.01 8.22
C GLN A 121 -15.84 -5.28 6.91
N LEU A 122 -15.05 -5.83 5.99
CA LEU A 122 -14.79 -5.22 4.69
C LEU A 122 -16.10 -5.15 3.87
N LYS A 123 -16.51 -3.93 3.53
CA LYS A 123 -17.71 -3.66 2.71
C LYS A 123 -17.38 -3.29 1.27
N GLY A 124 -16.19 -2.77 1.00
CA GLY A 124 -15.80 -2.39 -0.35
C GLY A 124 -14.35 -1.96 -0.51
N ILE A 125 -13.89 -1.99 -1.75
CA ILE A 125 -12.56 -1.52 -2.16
C ILE A 125 -12.75 -0.58 -3.36
N VAL A 126 -12.17 0.61 -3.28
CA VAL A 126 -12.04 1.57 -4.38
C VAL A 126 -10.63 1.47 -4.93
N PHE A 127 -10.54 1.13 -6.21
CA PHE A 127 -9.29 1.08 -6.95
C PHE A 127 -9.10 2.37 -7.73
N ASP A 128 -8.05 3.13 -7.43
CA ASP A 128 -7.68 4.35 -8.15
C ASP A 128 -6.31 4.20 -8.80
N SER A 129 -6.30 4.13 -10.14
CA SER A 129 -5.09 4.04 -10.96
C SER A 129 -4.22 2.81 -10.65
N CYS A 130 -4.87 1.67 -10.41
CA CYS A 130 -4.39 0.45 -9.74
C CYS A 130 -3.44 -0.46 -10.56
N PRO A 131 -2.83 -1.51 -9.95
CA PRO A 131 -1.61 -2.12 -10.46
C PRO A 131 -1.78 -2.71 -11.84
N SER A 132 -0.70 -2.62 -12.61
CA SER A 132 -0.57 -3.26 -13.91
C SER A 132 0.69 -4.11 -13.90
N HIS A 133 0.69 -5.19 -14.68
CA HIS A 133 1.87 -5.99 -14.91
C HIS A 133 2.85 -5.17 -15.77
N VAL A 134 3.79 -4.49 -15.12
CA VAL A 134 4.73 -3.60 -15.80
C VAL A 134 6.07 -4.28 -16.05
N THR A 135 6.74 -3.87 -17.12
CA THR A 135 8.07 -4.38 -17.47
C THR A 135 9.11 -3.98 -16.43
N PRO A 136 10.25 -4.70 -16.34
CA PRO A 136 11.38 -4.29 -15.50
C PRO A 136 11.83 -2.85 -15.76
N TRP A 137 11.79 -2.41 -17.02
CA TRP A 137 12.16 -1.04 -17.41
C TRP A 137 11.17 0.02 -16.88
N ALA A 138 9.87 -0.24 -17.02
CA ALA A 138 8.84 0.66 -16.50
C ALA A 138 8.92 0.76 -14.97
N THR A 139 9.16 -0.37 -14.29
CA THR A 139 9.40 -0.40 -12.84
C THR A 139 10.62 0.43 -12.45
N ALA A 140 11.75 0.24 -13.15
CA ALA A 140 12.99 0.97 -12.88
C ALA A 140 12.80 2.49 -12.99
N ASN A 141 12.18 2.95 -14.07
CA ASN A 141 11.91 4.38 -14.27
C ASN A 141 10.98 4.95 -13.19
N ALA A 142 9.90 4.24 -12.85
CA ALA A 142 8.97 4.69 -11.82
C ALA A 142 9.66 4.82 -10.45
N VAL A 143 10.51 3.86 -10.09
CA VAL A 143 11.28 3.92 -8.82
C VAL A 143 12.25 5.09 -8.83
N VAL A 144 13.00 5.30 -9.90
CA VAL A 144 13.98 6.38 -10.01
C VAL A 144 13.30 7.75 -9.97
N GLN A 145 12.21 7.94 -10.71
CA GLN A 145 11.44 9.19 -10.70
C GLN A 145 10.90 9.53 -9.31
N VAL A 146 10.55 8.52 -8.52
CA VAL A 146 10.07 8.71 -7.15
C VAL A 146 11.22 9.00 -6.17
N LYS A 147 12.36 8.31 -6.31
CA LYS A 147 13.48 8.43 -5.36
C LYS A 147 14.41 9.61 -5.63
N ALA A 148 14.55 10.00 -6.89
CA ALA A 148 15.51 11.01 -7.34
C ALA A 148 14.86 11.98 -8.36
N PRO A 149 13.72 12.61 -8.03
CA PRO A 149 13.00 13.46 -8.97
C PRO A 149 13.80 14.70 -9.42
N GLU A 150 14.69 15.19 -8.56
CA GLU A 150 15.47 16.42 -8.78
C GLU A 150 16.79 16.19 -9.52
N GLU A 151 17.17 14.92 -9.78
CA GLU A 151 18.41 14.63 -10.48
C GLU A 151 18.34 15.00 -11.97
N PRO A 152 19.48 15.38 -12.60
CA PRO A 152 19.52 15.59 -14.04
C PRO A 152 19.05 14.35 -14.80
N GLN A 153 18.37 14.55 -15.94
CA GLN A 153 17.83 13.47 -16.78
C GLN A 153 18.86 12.36 -17.07
N VAL A 154 20.11 12.74 -17.33
CA VAL A 154 21.21 11.80 -17.60
C VAL A 154 21.49 10.88 -16.40
N ALA A 155 21.52 11.45 -15.19
CA ALA A 155 21.73 10.67 -13.97
C ALA A 155 20.53 9.74 -13.69
N GLN A 156 19.31 10.22 -13.90
CA GLN A 156 18.10 9.39 -13.81
C GLN A 156 18.16 8.22 -14.80
N SER A 157 18.51 8.47 -16.06
CA SER A 157 18.64 7.42 -17.07
C SER A 157 19.72 6.39 -16.72
N LEU A 158 20.87 6.83 -16.20
CA LEU A 158 21.91 5.91 -15.74
C LEU A 158 21.42 5.03 -14.59
N ARG A 159 20.76 5.60 -13.58
CA ARG A 159 20.17 4.85 -12.46
C ARG A 159 19.10 3.88 -12.93
N SER A 160 18.21 4.30 -13.83
CA SER A 160 17.17 3.45 -14.40
C SER A 160 17.76 2.27 -15.14
N THR A 161 18.85 2.46 -15.89
CA THR A 161 19.56 1.37 -16.57
C THR A 161 20.17 0.37 -15.60
N VAL A 162 20.83 0.84 -14.53
CA VAL A 162 21.40 -0.04 -13.50
C VAL A 162 20.31 -0.85 -12.80
N LEU A 163 19.23 -0.18 -12.38
CA LEU A 163 18.09 -0.84 -11.71
C LEU A 163 17.37 -1.81 -12.66
N PHE A 164 17.21 -1.44 -13.93
CA PHE A 164 16.67 -2.33 -14.96
C PHE A 164 17.50 -3.60 -15.09
N GLY A 165 18.83 -3.50 -15.13
CA GLY A 165 19.72 -4.65 -15.18
C GLY A 165 19.46 -5.61 -14.01
N ALA A 166 19.37 -5.09 -12.78
CA ALA A 166 19.07 -5.89 -11.59
C ALA A 166 17.67 -6.55 -11.66
N LEU A 167 16.64 -5.79 -12.03
CA LEU A 167 15.27 -6.31 -12.16
C LEU A 167 15.14 -7.34 -13.29
N PHE A 168 15.87 -7.16 -14.39
CA PHE A 168 15.91 -8.09 -15.51
C PHE A 168 16.59 -9.40 -15.11
N ILE A 169 17.76 -9.34 -14.46
CA ILE A 169 18.45 -10.52 -13.92
C ILE A 169 17.51 -11.29 -12.97
N LYS A 170 16.81 -10.57 -12.09
CA LYS A 170 15.82 -11.18 -11.20
C LYS A 170 14.69 -11.86 -11.99
N HIS A 171 14.16 -11.21 -13.02
CA HIS A 171 13.11 -11.76 -13.86
C HIS A 171 13.55 -13.05 -14.57
N VAL A 172 14.76 -13.06 -15.15
CA VAL A 172 15.36 -14.25 -15.76
C VAL A 172 15.59 -15.35 -14.72
N SER A 173 16.06 -15.00 -13.52
CA SER A 173 16.25 -15.96 -12.43
C SER A 173 14.92 -16.61 -12.02
N ASN A 174 13.85 -15.83 -11.87
CA ASN A 174 12.51 -16.35 -11.60
C ASN A 174 12.01 -17.27 -12.73
N TYR A 175 12.25 -16.88 -13.98
CA TYR A 175 11.91 -17.72 -15.14
C TYR A 175 12.64 -19.07 -15.10
N ILE A 176 13.95 -19.08 -14.83
CA ILE A 176 14.72 -20.33 -14.71
C ILE A 176 14.22 -21.17 -13.53
N GLN A 177 13.97 -20.56 -12.38
CA GLN A 177 13.46 -21.29 -11.21
C GLN A 177 12.07 -21.90 -11.45
N SER A 178 11.25 -21.28 -12.30
CA SER A 178 9.90 -21.76 -12.62
C SER A 178 9.85 -23.14 -13.27
N PHE A 179 10.97 -23.64 -13.82
CA PHE A 179 11.06 -25.02 -14.35
C PHE A 179 11.00 -26.10 -13.26
N TRP A 180 11.39 -25.78 -12.02
CA TRP A 180 11.55 -26.76 -10.95
C TRP A 180 10.87 -26.39 -9.64
N GLN A 181 10.48 -25.12 -9.47
CA GLN A 181 9.79 -24.64 -8.29
C GLN A 181 8.37 -24.17 -8.66
N PRO A 182 7.32 -24.74 -8.03
CA PRO A 182 5.97 -24.21 -8.21
C PRO A 182 5.83 -22.86 -7.51
N LYS A 183 4.98 -21.99 -8.05
CA LYS A 183 4.62 -20.68 -7.48
C LYS A 183 5.76 -19.66 -7.32
N VAL A 184 6.81 -19.76 -8.14
CA VAL A 184 7.98 -18.86 -8.08
C VAL A 184 7.58 -17.40 -8.27
N TYR A 185 6.62 -17.11 -9.14
CA TYR A 185 6.22 -15.73 -9.42
C TYR A 185 5.43 -15.12 -8.26
N GLU A 186 4.56 -15.89 -7.62
CA GLU A 186 3.76 -15.53 -6.44
C GLU A 186 4.64 -15.28 -5.21
N GLN A 187 5.76 -16.00 -5.11
CA GLN A 187 6.73 -15.85 -4.03
C GLN A 187 7.67 -14.66 -4.26
N ASN A 188 8.05 -14.41 -5.52
CA ASN A 188 9.13 -13.46 -5.85
C ASN A 188 8.66 -12.18 -6.53
N THR A 189 7.39 -12.05 -6.88
CA THR A 189 6.86 -10.93 -7.66
C THR A 189 5.57 -10.39 -7.05
N LEU A 190 5.41 -9.07 -7.11
CA LEU A 190 4.29 -8.33 -6.51
C LEU A 190 2.96 -8.55 -7.25
N TYR A 191 3.00 -8.93 -8.52
CA TYR A 191 1.81 -9.00 -9.39
C TYR A 191 1.00 -10.28 -9.26
N TYR A 192 1.61 -11.35 -8.76
CA TYR A 192 1.03 -12.69 -8.80
C TYR A 192 0.52 -13.14 -7.41
N ARG A 193 0.35 -12.19 -6.47
CA ARG A 193 -0.15 -12.46 -5.12
C ARG A 193 -1.63 -12.16 -4.96
#